data_AF-A0A7Y2I709-F1
#
_entry.id   AF-A0A7Y2I709-F1
#
_cell.length_a   1.000
_cell.length_b   1.000
_cell.length_c   1.000
_cell.angle_alpha   90.00
_cell.angle_beta   90.00
_cell.angle_gamma   90.00
#
_symmetry.space_group_name_H-M   'P 1'
#
loop_
_entity.id
_entity.type
_entity.pdbx_description
1 polymer ?
#
loop_
_entity_poly.entity_id
_entity_poly.type
_entity_poly.pdbx_seq_one_letter_code
_entity_poly.pdbx_strand_id
1 'polypeptide(L)' 'MSQRARKQPGYVLTNTLQSREDPDDYMVVSIWETEDDWKAWFVNPERKTIQDGIDSLIGELTFYEVFEPVF' A
#
# COMPACT_ATOMS: atom_id res chain seq x y z
N MET A 1 4.79 -0.87 -7.07
CA MET A 1 3.55 -1.22 -6.31
C MET A 1 2.29 -0.89 -7.11
N SER A 2 2.06 0.37 -7.49
CA SER A 2 0.79 0.83 -8.11
C SER A 2 0.36 0.13 -9.40
N GLN A 3 1.28 -0.15 -10.34
CA GLN A 3 0.91 -0.80 -11.62
C GLN A 3 0.35 -2.23 -11.44
N ARG A 4 0.76 -2.94 -10.38
CA ARG A 4 0.30 -4.30 -10.09
C ARG A 4 -1.02 -4.30 -9.32
N ALA A 5 -1.17 -3.34 -8.39
CA ALA A 5 -2.43 -3.10 -7.68
C ALA A 5 -3.57 -2.78 -8.66
N ARG A 6 -3.29 -1.99 -9.72
CA ARG A 6 -4.25 -1.67 -10.80
C ARG A 6 -4.85 -2.87 -11.54
N LYS A 7 -4.26 -4.06 -11.41
CA LYS A 7 -4.74 -5.29 -12.05
C LYS A 7 -5.56 -6.16 -11.10
N GLN A 8 -5.65 -5.79 -9.82
CA GLN A 8 -6.38 -6.55 -8.82
C GLN A 8 -7.87 -6.19 -8.84
N PRO A 9 -8.76 -7.15 -8.53
CA PRO A 9 -10.16 -6.86 -8.24
C PRO A 9 -10.30 -5.78 -7.15
N GLY A 10 -11.34 -4.95 -7.26
CA GLY A 10 -11.65 -3.91 -6.28
C GLY A 10 -10.67 -2.75 -6.19
N TYR A 11 -9.62 -2.68 -7.01
CA TYR A 11 -8.72 -1.51 -7.01
C TYR A 11 -9.43 -0.28 -7.60
N VAL A 12 -9.42 0.84 -6.86
CA VAL A 12 -9.96 2.12 -7.34
C VAL A 12 -8.83 3.06 -7.74
N LEU A 13 -7.98 3.44 -6.78
CA LEU A 13 -6.85 4.34 -7.03
C LEU A 13 -5.77 4.22 -5.96
N THR A 14 -4.63 4.86 -6.22
CA THR A 14 -3.55 5.00 -5.25
C THR A 14 -2.89 6.35 -5.42
N ASN A 15 -2.60 6.99 -4.30
CA ASN A 15 -1.81 8.20 -4.23
C ASN A 15 -0.56 7.93 -3.38
N THR A 16 0.56 8.54 -3.76
CA THR A 16 1.81 8.48 -3.00
C THR A 16 2.16 9.88 -2.55
N LEU A 17 2.37 10.04 -1.26
CA LEU A 17 2.68 11.29 -0.59
C LEU A 17 4.08 11.17 0.00
N GLN A 18 4.87 12.22 -0.10
CA GLN A 18 6.14 12.36 0.60
C GLN A 18 5.94 13.34 1.74
N SER A 19 6.50 13.06 2.91
CA SER A 19 6.48 13.99 4.03
C SER A 19 7.21 15.29 3.65
N ARG A 20 6.72 16.41 4.15
CA ARG A 20 7.37 17.72 3.98
C ARG A 20 8.47 17.98 5.00
N GLU A 21 8.39 17.31 6.14
CA GLU A 21 9.34 17.45 7.25
C GLU A 21 10.48 16.43 7.14
N ASP A 22 10.19 15.26 6.57
CA ASP A 22 11.16 14.18 6.36
C ASP A 22 11.11 13.67 4.90
N PRO A 23 12.11 13.99 4.05
CA PRO A 23 12.14 13.52 2.67
C PRO A 23 12.26 12.00 2.51
N ASP A 24 12.69 11.28 3.54
CA ASP A 24 12.84 9.82 3.50
C ASP A 24 11.53 9.10 3.89
N ASP A 25 10.54 9.83 4.42
CA ASP A 25 9.23 9.30 4.79
C ASP A 25 8.20 9.45 3.67
N TYR A 26 7.56 8.33 3.33
CA TYR A 26 6.58 8.21 2.26
C TYR A 26 5.33 7.47 2.73
N MET A 27 4.17 8.04 2.45
CA MET A 27 2.88 7.42 2.69
C MET A 27 2.22 7.01 1.38
N VAL A 28 1.76 5.75 1.31
CA VAL A 28 0.99 5.24 0.17
C VAL A 28 -0.45 5.02 0.61
N VAL A 29 -1.37 5.81 0.05
CA VAL A 29 -2.81 5.68 0.29
C VAL A 29 -3.46 5.01 -0.92
N SER A 30 -4.09 3.86 -0.71
CA SER A 30 -4.83 3.14 -1.76
C SER A 30 -6.30 3.00 -1.40
N ILE A 31 -7.17 3.25 -2.37
CA ILE A 31 -8.62 3.09 -2.23
C ILE A 31 -9.02 1.79 -2.92
N TRP A 32 -9.81 1.00 -2.19
CA TRP A 32 -10.35 -0.29 -2.63
C TRP A 32 -11.88 -0.29 -2.48
N GLU A 33 -12.57 -1.07 -3.30
CA GLU A 33 -14.02 -1.25 -3.24
C GLU A 33 -14.44 -1.93 -1.93
N THR A 34 -13.67 -2.93 -1.49
CA THR A 34 -13.90 -3.63 -0.23
C THR A 34 -12.58 -3.86 0.53
N GLU A 35 -12.69 -4.07 1.85
CA GLU A 35 -11.55 -4.47 2.68
C GLU A 35 -11.00 -5.85 2.25
N ASP A 36 -11.86 -6.75 1.78
CA ASP A 36 -11.48 -8.09 1.34
C ASP A 36 -10.63 -8.05 0.07
N ASP A 37 -10.93 -7.16 -0.88
CA ASP A 37 -10.10 -6.94 -2.07
C ASP A 37 -8.70 -6.43 -1.66
N TRP A 38 -8.64 -5.51 -0.69
CA TRP A 38 -7.37 -5.07 -0.12
C TRP A 38 -6.61 -6.20 0.57
N LYS A 39 -7.28 -7.02 1.40
CA LYS A 39 -6.66 -8.17 2.09
C LYS A 39 -6.11 -9.19 1.09
N ALA A 40 -6.88 -9.51 0.04
CA ALA A 40 -6.46 -10.42 -1.02
C ALA A 40 -5.20 -9.89 -1.74
N TRP A 41 -5.16 -8.58 -2.02
CA TRP A 41 -3.95 -7.95 -2.54
C TRP A 41 -2.80 -7.98 -1.53
N PHE A 42 -3.08 -7.70 -0.26
CA PHE A 42 -2.08 -7.64 0.81
C PHE A 42 -1.29 -8.95 0.95
N VAL A 43 -1.98 -10.08 0.89
CA VAL A 43 -1.38 -11.43 0.99
C VAL A 43 -0.82 -11.97 -0.32
N ASN A 44 -0.93 -11.23 -1.43
CA ASN A 44 -0.43 -11.66 -2.73
C ASN A 44 1.09 -11.94 -2.66
N PRO A 45 1.58 -13.14 -3.07
CA PRO A 45 3.00 -13.48 -2.98
C PRO A 45 3.94 -12.55 -3.76
N GLU A 46 3.51 -12.06 -4.93
CA GLU A 46 4.28 -11.10 -5.73
C GLU A 46 4.39 -9.76 -5.00
N ARG A 47 3.29 -9.29 -4.38
CA ARG A 47 3.31 -8.10 -3.53
C ARG A 47 4.27 -8.27 -2.36
N LYS A 48 4.15 -9.38 -1.63
CA LYS A 48 4.97 -9.65 -0.45
C LYS A 48 6.46 -9.64 -0.79
N THR A 49 6.84 -10.27 -1.90
CA THR A 49 8.24 -10.28 -2.37
C THR A 49 8.78 -8.88 -2.63
N ILE A 50 7.97 -8.00 -3.23
CA ILE A 50 8.34 -6.61 -3.48
C ILE A 50 8.44 -5.84 -2.16
N GLN A 51 7.48 -6.04 -1.26
CA GLN A 51 7.44 -5.35 0.03
C GLN A 51 8.62 -5.73 0.91
N ASP A 52 8.95 -7.02 0.99
CA ASP A 52 10.12 -7.50 1.74
C ASP A 52 11.42 -6.86 1.22
N GLY A 53 11.52 -6.65 -0.10
CA GLY A 53 12.64 -5.93 -0.71
C GLY A 53 12.69 -4.45 -0.32
N ILE A 54 11.53 -3.78 -0.19
CA ILE A 54 11.44 -2.39 0.25
C ILE A 54 11.82 -2.28 1.73
N ASP A 55 11.23 -3.11 2.59
CA ASP A 55 11.50 -3.11 4.03
C ASP A 55 12.98 -3.39 4.31
N SER A 56 13.60 -4.28 3.53
CA SER A 56 15.03 -4.56 3.65
C SER A 56 15.94 -3.42 3.19
N LEU A 57 15.45 -2.50 2.34
CA LEU A 57 16.19 -1.30 1.91
C LEU A 57 16.05 -0.15 2.91
N ILE A 58 14.85 0.03 3.48
CA ILE A 58 14.56 1.09 4.46
C ILE A 58 15.09 0.68 5.85
N GLY A 59 15.20 -0.61 6.12
CA GLY A 59 15.70 -1.15 7.39
C GLY A 59 14.63 -1.29 8.47
N GLU A 60 13.36 -1.02 8.12
CA GLU A 60 12.21 -1.13 9.01
C GLU A 60 10.99 -1.70 8.28
N LEU A 61 10.03 -2.18 9.05
CA LEU A 61 8.79 -2.73 8.51
C LEU A 61 7.84 -1.58 8.13
N THR A 62 7.25 -1.67 6.95
CA THR A 62 6.18 -0.76 6.54
C THR A 62 4.95 -0.91 7.44
N PHE A 63 4.48 0.20 8.00
CA PHE A 63 3.24 0.26 8.77
C PHE A 63 2.00 0.30 7.85
N TYR A 64 0.93 -0.37 8.26
CA TYR A 64 -0.34 -0.41 7.53
C TYR A 64 -1.52 -0.14 8.45
N GLU A 65 -2.46 0.65 7.95
CA GLU A 65 -3.72 0.95 8.63
C GLU A 65 -4.84 1.02 7.58
N VAL A 66 -6.02 0.52 7.95
CA VAL A 66 -7.23 0.58 7.13
C VAL A 66 -8.12 1.68 7.70
N PHE A 67 -8.54 2.61 6.84
CA PHE A 67 -9.41 3.71 7.19
C PHE A 67 -10.75 3.57 6.50
N GLU A 68 -11.82 3.87 7.23
CA GLU A 68 -13.17 3.98 6.68
C GLU A 68 -13.64 5.44 6.76
N PRO A 69 -14.38 5.93 5.77
CA PRO A 69 -14.97 7.27 5.85
C PRO A 69 -15.95 7.38 7.02
N VAL A 70 -15.83 8.45 7.80
CA VAL A 70 -16.78 8.78 8.86
C VAL A 70 -17.87 9.65 8.25
N PHE A 71 -19.05 9.07 8.04
CA PHE A 71 -20.25 9.77 7.59
C PHE A 71 -21.35 9.70 8.66
#